data_AF-K2FQW9-F1
#
_entry.id   AF-K2FQW9-F1
#
_cell.length_a   1.000
_cell.length_b   1.000
_cell.length_c   1.000
_cell.angle_alpha   90.00
_cell.angle_beta   90.00
_cell.angle_gamma   90.00
#
_symmetry.space_group_name_H-M   'P 1'
#
loop_
_entity.id
_entity.type
_entity.pdbx_description
1 polymer ?
#
loop_
_entity_poly.entity_id
_entity_poly.type
_entity_poly.pdbx_seq_one_letter_code
_entity_poly.pdbx_strand_id
1 'polypeptide(L)' 'MSTLTTLKELLAKRILIIDGAMGTMIQRHKLEEADYRGERFADWAYDLKGNNDLLVLTQPQII' A
#
# COMPACT_ATOMS: atom_id res chain seq x y z
N MET A 1 -15.02 -23.45 5.57
CA MET A 1 -14.66 -23.36 4.13
C MET A 1 -13.31 -22.68 4.01
N SER A 2 -12.48 -23.07 3.05
CA SER A 2 -11.19 -22.40 2.80
C SER A 2 -11.38 -21.15 1.94
N THR A 3 -10.47 -20.17 2.06
CA THR A 3 -10.46 -18.97 1.19
C THR A 3 -10.44 -19.34 -0.29
N LEU A 4 -9.67 -20.37 -0.65
CA LEU A 4 -9.59 -20.87 -2.02
C LEU A 4 -10.93 -21.41 -2.53
N THR A 5 -11.66 -22.13 -1.68
CA THR A 5 -13.01 -22.64 -2.00
C THR A 5 -13.94 -21.46 -2.29
N THR A 6 -13.98 -20.46 -1.42
CA THR A 6 -14.81 -19.27 -1.58
C THR A 6 -14.47 -18.52 -2.87
N LEU A 7 -13.18 -18.29 -3.16
CA LEU A 7 -12.76 -17.59 -4.37
C LEU A 7 -13.18 -18.35 -5.64
N LYS A 8 -13.01 -19.67 -5.68
CA LYS A 8 -13.43 -20.51 -6.82
C LYS A 8 -14.94 -20.47 -7.04
N GLU A 9 -15.72 -20.57 -5.97
CA GLU A 9 -17.18 -20.50 -6.05
C GLU A 9 -17.67 -19.13 -6.54
N LEU A 10 -17.02 -18.04 -6.13
CA LEU A 10 -17.37 -16.69 -6.55
C LEU A 10 -16.98 -16.42 -8.00
N LEU A 11 -15.80 -16.86 -8.43
CA LEU A 11 -15.34 -16.74 -9.83
C LEU A 11 -16.27 -17.46 -10.81
N ALA A 12 -16.90 -18.57 -10.40
CA ALA A 12 -17.88 -19.28 -11.23
C ALA A 12 -19.23 -18.54 -11.37
N LYS A 13 -19.55 -17.63 -10.44
CA LYS A 13 -20.85 -16.93 -10.39
C LYS A 13 -20.81 -15.53 -10.98
N ARG A 14 -19.64 -14.87 -10.95
CA ARG A 14 -19.47 -13.48 -11.39
C ARG A 14 -18.00 -13.13 -11.62
N ILE A 15 -17.79 -12.05 -12.36
CA ILE A 15 -16.46 -11.42 -12.49
C ILE A 15 -16.07 -10.85 -11.12
N LEU A 16 -14.85 -11.14 -10.69
CA LEU A 16 -14.23 -10.52 -9.53
C LEU A 16 -13.30 -9.40 -9.99
N ILE A 17 -13.27 -8.31 -9.23
CA ILE A 17 -12.48 -7.12 -9.51
C ILE A 17 -11.43 -7.01 -8.41
N ILE A 18 -10.19 -6.74 -8.81
CA ILE A 18 -9.09 -6.38 -7.91
C ILE A 18 -8.99 -4.86 -7.90
N ASP A 19 -8.48 -4.30 -6.81
CA ASP A 19 -8.24 -2.88 -6.68
C ASP A 19 -7.29 -2.31 -7.75
N GLY A 20 -7.23 -0.99 -7.81
CA GLY A 20 -6.46 -0.26 -8.81
C GLY A 20 -4.98 -0.10 -8.46
N ALA A 21 -4.28 0.69 -9.27
CA ALA A 21 -2.86 0.94 -9.07
C ALA A 21 -2.58 1.83 -7.84
N MET A 22 -2.17 1.19 -6.74
CA MET A 22 -1.79 1.84 -5.48
C MET A 22 -0.74 2.95 -5.67
N GLY A 23 0.35 2.69 -6.40
CA GLY A 23 1.44 3.66 -6.58
C GLY A 23 1.01 4.97 -7.23
N THR A 24 0.11 4.91 -8.22
CA THR A 24 -0.44 6.13 -8.84
C THR A 24 -1.32 6.93 -7.89
N MET A 25 -1.99 6.27 -6.95
CA MET A 25 -2.76 6.95 -5.91
C MET A 25 -1.83 7.63 -4.90
N ILE A 26 -0.78 6.93 -4.45
CA ILE A 26 0.23 7.49 -3.53
C ILE A 26 0.91 8.73 -4.13
N GLN A 27 1.27 8.71 -5.41
CA GLN A 27 1.91 9.87 -6.08
C GLN A 27 1.07 11.16 -6.03
N ARG A 28 -0.27 11.06 -5.94
CA ARG A 28 -1.15 12.24 -5.85
C ARG A 28 -1.02 12.99 -4.53
N HIS A 29 -0.56 12.31 -3.47
CA HIS A 29 -0.33 12.91 -2.16
C HIS A 29 0.93 13.78 -2.13
N LYS A 30 1.80 13.71 -3.15
CA LYS A 30 3.05 14.49 -3.25
C LYS A 30 3.91 14.38 -1.98
N LEU A 31 4.05 13.15 -1.48
CA LEU A 31 4.80 12.85 -0.27
C LEU A 31 6.27 13.19 -0.44
N GLU A 32 6.85 13.75 0.62
CA GLU A 32 8.25 14.13 0.72
C GLU A 32 9.02 13.18 1.63
N GLU A 33 10.35 13.26 1.60
CA GLU A 33 11.25 12.37 2.36
C GLU A 33 10.86 12.21 3.84
N ALA A 34 10.43 13.30 4.48
CA ALA A 34 9.98 13.30 5.87
C ALA A 34 8.74 12.40 6.10
N ASP A 35 7.84 12.31 5.12
CA ASP A 35 6.64 11.47 5.19
C ASP A 35 6.99 9.98 5.13
N TYR A 36 8.01 9.62 4.34
CA TYR A 36 8.51 8.25 4.24
C TYR A 36 9.35 7.84 5.46
N ARG A 37 9.99 8.80 6.13
CA ARG A 37 10.75 8.54 7.36
C ARG A 37 9.85 8.37 8.57
N GLY A 38 8.85 9.27 8.70
CA GLY A 38 8.10 9.43 9.94
C GLY A 38 9.03 9.57 11.16
N GLU A 39 8.50 9.26 12.34
CA GLU A 39 9.33 9.26 13.56
C GLU A 39 10.27 8.05 13.61
N ARG A 40 9.82 6.90 13.10
CA ARG A 40 10.52 5.61 13.23
C ARG A 40 11.84 5.55 12.47
N PHE A 41 11.95 6.26 11.35
CA PHE A 41 13.13 6.23 10.49
C PHE A 41 13.78 7.62 10.31
N ALA A 42 13.54 8.54 11.25
CA ALA A 42 14.07 9.90 11.20
C ALA A 42 15.59 9.92 10.95
N ASP A 43 16.34 9.12 11.70
CA ASP A 43 17.81 9.07 11.67
C ASP A 43 18.39 8.06 10.65
N TRP A 44 17.58 7.55 9.71
CA TRP A 44 18.05 6.57 8.73
C TRP A 44 19.09 7.17 7.76
N ALA A 45 20.17 6.46 7.49
CA ALA A 45 21.34 7.02 6.80
C ALA A 45 21.15 7.32 5.30
N TYR A 46 20.08 6.80 4.68
CA TYR A 46 19.81 6.92 3.24
C TYR A 46 18.41 7.44 2.98
N ASP A 47 18.17 7.97 1.79
CA ASP A 47 16.84 8.43 1.37
C ASP A 47 15.84 7.27 1.30
N LEU A 48 14.64 7.51 1.81
CA LEU A 48 13.54 6.55 1.88
C LEU A 48 12.38 6.89 0.94
N LYS A 49 12.36 8.11 0.38
CA LYS A 49 11.32 8.55 -0.56
C LYS A 49 11.18 7.59 -1.73
N GLY A 50 9.93 7.17 -1.97
CA GLY A 50 9.57 6.21 -3.00
C GLY A 50 9.44 4.76 -2.50
N ASN A 51 9.89 4.46 -1.27
CA ASN A 51 9.62 3.17 -0.66
C ASN A 51 8.21 3.15 -0.04
N ASN A 52 7.21 2.83 -0.87
CA ASN A 52 5.80 2.88 -0.48
C ASN A 52 5.42 1.86 0.62
N ASP A 53 6.16 0.77 0.78
CA ASP A 53 5.90 -0.20 1.84
C ASP A 53 6.08 0.40 3.24
N LEU A 54 6.97 1.40 3.38
CA LEU A 54 7.16 2.10 4.65
C LEU A 54 5.96 2.95 5.06
N LEU A 55 5.14 3.38 4.10
CA LEU A 55 3.97 4.22 4.37
C LEU A 55 2.92 3.49 5.20
N VAL A 56 2.89 2.15 5.20
CA VAL A 56 2.06 1.36 6.12
C VAL A 56 2.40 1.67 7.58
N LEU A 57 3.66 2.03 7.86
CA LEU A 57 4.16 2.32 9.20
C LEU A 57 4.20 3.82 9.48
N THR A 58 4.57 4.64 8.49
CA THR A 58 4.82 6.08 8.69
C THR A 58 3.61 6.96 8.35
N GLN A 59 2.72 6.50 7.45
CA GLN A 59 1.51 7.21 7.01
C GLN A 59 0.32 6.24 6.85
N PRO A 60 -0.07 5.50 7.91
CA PRO A 60 -1.08 4.45 7.81
C PRO A 60 -2.46 4.94 7.37
N GLN A 61 -2.76 6.24 7.51
CA GLN A 61 -4.02 6.86 7.07
C GLN A 61 -4.13 7.05 5.54
N ILE A 62 -3.03 6.87 4.80
CA ILE A 62 -2.97 7.03 3.34
C ILE A 62 -3.09 5.67 2.62
N ILE A 63 -2.80 4.56 3.32
CA ILE A 63 -2.86 3.19 2.80
C ILE A 63 -4.20 2.55 3.16
#